data_AF-J0X6A0-F1
#
_entry.id   AF-J0X6A0-F1
#
_cell.length_a   1.000
_cell.length_b   1.000
_cell.length_c   1.000
_cell.angle_alpha   90.00
_cell.angle_beta   90.00
_cell.angle_gamma   90.00
#
_symmetry.space_group_name_H-M   'P 1'
#
loop_
_entity.id
_entity.type
_entity.pdbx_description
1 polymer ?
#
loop_
_entity_poly.entity_id
_entity_poly.type
_entity_poly.pdbx_seq_one_letter_code
_entity_poly.pdbx_strand_id
1 'polypeptide(L)'
;MSALAPAAAQYTAADFSEETWWLSLIKAVFIIVFLIFNVLLALWVERRGLGRMQTRPGPNVAGPLGLFQAFADAGKLLFKEDMWTRRAERFLYFLAPAIAAFAAFSVFAVIPMGPNVGLFGHSSPLQLADMPVATLYILAIASLGLYGIVLGGWSTRSTLPLYGAVRSSAQVISYELAMGLSLVSVFLMSGTMSTSQIVAAQGQYWWVFTLFPAFVIYCVSATGEVNRLPFDLPEAEGELVAGHMTEYSSMKFGWYYLSEYVNMLNVSAVATTMFLGGWHAPWPLSQVEFLASGWMGMVWFFLKMWFFMFLLIWTRATLLRFRYDQFMTLGWKWLMPIALAWLVMVALVRGLTQFVTVSAPVLYGSVVVVFLIALVVIWVTDPGEEPAHDPADEEYTGFADGFPVPPLPGQAPVASPRAERAAAAAAGDTSPASPHEEGSDE
;
A
#
# COMPACT_ATOMS: atom_id res chain seq x y z
N MET A 1 28.93 25.64 -29.03
CA MET A 1 27.70 26.28 -28.53
C MET A 1 27.44 25.73 -27.13
N SER A 2 27.94 26.42 -26.12
CA SER A 2 28.01 25.99 -24.72
C SER A 2 27.49 27.11 -23.83
N ALA A 3 26.20 27.37 -23.89
CA ALA A 3 25.53 28.34 -23.04
C ALA A 3 24.07 27.90 -22.83
N LEU A 4 23.61 27.99 -21.57
CA LEU A 4 22.24 27.76 -21.08
C LEU A 4 21.87 26.34 -20.60
N ALA A 5 22.74 25.69 -19.81
CA ALA A 5 22.22 24.88 -18.70
C ALA A 5 22.30 25.76 -17.44
N PRO A 6 21.17 26.14 -16.81
CA PRO A 6 21.23 26.86 -15.54
C PRO A 6 21.98 25.99 -14.53
N ALA A 7 22.87 26.60 -13.76
CA ALA A 7 23.62 25.91 -12.71
C ALA A 7 22.63 25.20 -11.79
N ALA A 8 22.59 23.87 -11.83
CA ALA A 8 21.79 23.10 -10.90
C ALA A 8 22.27 23.44 -9.49
N ALA A 9 21.34 23.79 -8.59
CA ALA A 9 21.67 24.00 -7.19
C ALA A 9 22.41 22.77 -6.67
N GLN A 10 23.64 22.95 -6.16
CA GLN A 10 24.41 21.87 -5.57
C GLN A 10 23.83 21.57 -4.18
N TYR A 11 23.10 20.47 -4.09
CA TYR A 11 22.55 19.99 -2.84
C TYR A 11 23.59 19.11 -2.14
N THR A 12 23.93 19.48 -0.91
CA THR A 12 24.88 18.72 -0.07
C THR A 12 24.14 17.65 0.72
N ALA A 13 24.79 16.51 0.94
CA ALA A 13 24.30 15.48 1.85
C ALA A 13 24.19 16.03 3.30
N ALA A 14 23.43 15.33 4.14
CA ALA A 14 23.24 15.73 5.53
C ALA A 14 24.57 15.72 6.30
N ASP A 15 24.82 16.77 7.08
CA ASP A 15 26.03 16.89 7.90
C ASP A 15 25.65 16.90 9.39
N PHE A 16 26.05 15.87 10.11
CA PHE A 16 25.75 15.67 11.53
C PHE A 16 26.91 16.09 12.45
N SER A 17 27.97 16.71 11.92
CA SER A 17 29.20 17.02 12.66
C SER A 17 29.00 17.89 13.91
N GLU A 18 28.04 18.81 13.89
CA GLU A 18 27.72 19.71 15.01
C GLU A 18 26.55 19.22 15.87
N GLU A 19 26.08 17.98 15.69
CA GLU A 19 24.92 17.49 16.40
C GLU A 19 25.24 17.06 17.83
N THR A 20 24.42 17.53 18.78
CA THR A 20 24.52 17.23 20.20
C THR A 20 23.35 16.37 20.66
N TRP A 21 23.53 15.59 21.73
CA TRP A 21 22.51 14.66 22.22
C TRP A 21 21.16 15.35 22.55
N TRP A 22 21.20 16.59 23.05
CA TRP A 22 20.00 17.35 23.40
C TRP A 22 19.27 17.87 22.15
N LEU A 23 20.01 18.22 21.08
CA LEU A 23 19.40 18.55 19.78
C LEU A 23 18.69 17.35 19.19
N SER A 24 19.29 16.16 19.24
CA SER A 24 18.66 14.92 18.78
C SER A 24 17.39 14.62 19.59
N LEU A 25 17.39 14.86 20.91
CA LEU A 25 16.18 14.70 21.73
C LEU A 25 15.07 15.67 21.33
N ILE A 26 15.39 16.95 21.09
CA ILE A 26 14.42 17.95 20.63
C ILE A 26 13.84 17.53 19.27
N LYS A 27 14.68 17.09 18.33
CA LYS A 27 14.23 16.58 17.02
C LYS A 27 13.32 15.36 17.16
N ALA A 28 13.67 14.41 18.01
CA ALA A 28 12.85 13.22 18.23
C ALA A 28 11.46 13.58 18.77
N VAL A 29 11.39 14.47 19.76
CA VAL A 29 10.11 14.99 20.28
C VAL A 29 9.34 15.75 19.20
N PHE A 30 10.02 16.58 18.41
CA PHE A 30 9.43 17.29 17.29
C PHE A 30 8.81 16.35 16.27
N ILE A 31 9.50 15.27 15.87
CA ILE A 31 9.00 14.27 14.92
C ILE A 31 7.74 13.59 15.47
N ILE A 32 7.72 13.20 16.75
CA ILE A 32 6.53 12.59 17.36
C ILE A 32 5.34 13.56 17.33
N VAL A 33 5.55 14.80 17.75
CA VAL A 33 4.49 15.83 17.74
C VAL A 33 4.03 16.14 16.31
N PHE A 34 4.97 16.24 15.37
CA PHE A 34 4.70 16.46 13.95
C PHE A 34 3.83 15.34 13.37
N LEU A 35 4.16 14.08 13.64
CA LEU A 35 3.39 12.93 13.15
C LEU A 35 1.98 12.91 13.76
N ILE A 36 1.85 13.09 15.08
CA ILE A 36 0.53 13.14 15.74
C ILE A 36 -0.32 14.28 15.15
N PHE A 37 0.26 15.47 14.99
CA PHE A 37 -0.44 16.61 14.40
C PHE A 37 -0.87 16.35 12.95
N ASN A 38 0.00 15.74 12.14
CA ASN A 38 -0.34 15.36 10.77
C ASN A 38 -1.46 14.33 10.72
N VAL A 39 -1.50 13.35 11.64
CA VAL A 39 -2.61 12.39 11.72
C VAL A 39 -3.92 13.10 12.06
N LEU A 40 -3.92 14.01 13.04
CA LEU A 40 -5.13 14.80 13.37
C LEU A 40 -5.60 15.63 12.17
N LEU A 41 -4.67 16.22 11.41
CA LEU A 41 -4.98 16.95 10.19
C LEU A 41 -5.49 16.00 9.08
N ALA A 42 -4.90 14.81 8.92
CA ALA A 42 -5.30 13.82 7.93
C ALA A 42 -6.73 13.35 8.17
N LEU A 43 -7.09 13.05 9.43
CA LEU A 43 -8.47 12.71 9.82
C LEU A 43 -9.46 13.81 9.47
N TRP A 44 -9.07 15.07 9.65
CA TRP A 44 -9.91 16.21 9.28
C TRP A 44 -10.06 16.35 7.76
N VAL A 45 -8.94 16.29 7.02
CA VAL A 45 -8.92 16.38 5.56
C VAL A 45 -9.72 15.25 4.94
N GLU A 46 -9.58 14.02 5.44
CA GLU A 46 -10.30 12.86 4.94
C GLU A 46 -11.81 13.00 5.15
N ARG A 47 -12.26 13.27 6.39
CA ARG A 47 -13.70 13.42 6.67
C ARG A 47 -14.34 14.54 5.86
N ARG A 48 -13.64 15.67 5.72
CA ARG A 48 -14.15 16.83 4.98
C ARG A 48 -14.05 16.63 3.47
N GLY A 49 -12.95 16.08 2.99
CA GLY A 49 -12.69 15.78 1.58
C GLY A 49 -13.68 14.76 1.04
N LEU A 50 -13.88 13.64 1.74
CA LEU A 50 -14.89 12.64 1.40
C LEU A 50 -16.29 13.23 1.43
N GLY A 51 -16.61 14.06 2.43
CA GLY A 51 -17.90 14.75 2.49
C GLY A 51 -18.16 15.58 1.22
N ARG A 52 -17.18 16.39 0.80
CA ARG A 52 -17.31 17.22 -0.41
C ARG A 52 -17.47 16.39 -1.68
N MET A 53 -16.75 15.30 -1.83
CA MET A 53 -16.89 14.39 -2.98
C MET A 53 -18.26 13.71 -3.01
N GLN A 54 -18.81 13.38 -1.83
CA GLN A 54 -20.12 12.75 -1.67
C GLN A 54 -21.27 13.76 -1.61
N THR A 55 -21.05 15.03 -1.95
CA THR A 55 -22.06 16.12 -1.87
C THR A 55 -22.72 16.29 -0.48
N ARG A 56 -22.05 15.88 0.59
CA ARG A 56 -22.50 16.07 1.98
C ARG A 56 -21.55 16.99 2.76
N PRO A 57 -22.04 17.76 3.74
CA PRO A 57 -21.15 18.55 4.58
C PRO A 57 -20.24 17.62 5.40
N GLY A 58 -18.95 17.97 5.49
CA GLY A 58 -18.04 17.38 6.47
C GLY A 58 -18.27 17.93 7.88
N PRO A 59 -17.39 17.61 8.84
CA PRO A 59 -17.51 18.11 10.22
C PRO A 59 -17.57 19.64 10.28
N ASN A 60 -18.65 20.20 10.86
CA ASN A 60 -18.89 21.64 10.97
C ASN A 60 -19.27 22.10 12.40
N VAL A 61 -19.27 21.21 13.39
CA VAL A 61 -19.79 21.49 14.74
C VAL A 61 -18.68 21.77 15.76
N ALA A 62 -17.73 20.85 15.92
CA ALA A 62 -16.67 20.95 16.93
C ALA A 62 -15.55 21.92 16.51
N GLY A 63 -15.78 23.22 16.75
CA GLY A 63 -14.84 24.30 16.46
C GLY A 63 -14.90 24.84 15.03
N PRO A 64 -14.08 25.87 14.71
CA PRO A 64 -14.02 26.43 13.35
C PRO A 64 -13.68 25.33 12.34
N LEU A 65 -14.53 25.16 11.33
CA LEU A 65 -14.40 24.11 10.30
C LEU A 65 -14.36 22.66 10.84
N GLY A 66 -14.71 22.41 12.10
CA GLY A 66 -14.68 21.08 12.71
C GLY A 66 -13.29 20.58 13.14
N LEU A 67 -12.27 21.45 13.21
CA LEU A 67 -10.89 21.06 13.53
C LEU A 67 -10.74 20.43 14.92
N PHE A 68 -11.57 20.79 15.89
CA PHE A 68 -11.49 20.22 17.24
C PHE A 68 -12.13 18.84 17.39
N GLN A 69 -12.78 18.32 16.34
CA GLN A 69 -13.36 16.98 16.38
C GLN A 69 -12.30 15.89 16.62
N ALA A 70 -11.14 15.97 15.96
CA ALA A 70 -10.10 14.96 16.10
C ALA A 70 -9.52 14.93 17.53
N PHE A 71 -9.41 16.10 18.19
CA PHE A 71 -9.03 16.20 19.59
C PHE A 71 -10.09 15.60 20.54
N ALA A 72 -11.37 15.83 20.26
CA ALA A 72 -12.47 15.22 21.02
C ALA A 72 -12.48 13.69 20.87
N ASP A 73 -12.20 13.17 19.67
CA ASP A 73 -12.11 11.73 19.43
C ASP A 73 -10.92 11.10 20.16
N ALA A 74 -9.76 11.77 20.16
CA ALA A 74 -8.59 11.34 20.93
C ALA A 74 -8.88 11.34 22.45
N GLY A 75 -9.52 12.40 22.96
CA GLY A 75 -9.95 12.48 24.36
C GLY A 75 -10.95 11.37 24.71
N LYS A 76 -11.91 11.09 23.83
CA LYS A 76 -12.86 9.97 23.98
C LYS A 76 -12.11 8.65 24.13
N LEU A 77 -11.13 8.36 23.26
CA LEU A 77 -10.38 7.11 23.32
C LEU A 77 -9.59 6.97 24.63
N LEU A 78 -9.09 8.08 25.20
CA LEU A 78 -8.34 8.08 26.46
C LEU A 78 -9.22 7.72 27.68
N PHE A 79 -10.45 8.24 27.71
CA PHE A 79 -11.40 8.00 28.80
C PHE A 79 -12.30 6.79 28.56
N LYS A 80 -12.26 6.20 27.36
CA LYS A 80 -13.06 5.02 27.03
C LYS A 80 -12.56 3.83 27.85
N GLU A 81 -13.51 3.03 28.34
CA GLU A 81 -13.22 1.80 29.06
C GLU A 81 -12.36 0.83 28.25
N ASP A 82 -11.24 0.41 28.84
CA ASP A 82 -10.34 -0.56 28.24
C ASP A 82 -10.78 -1.99 28.54
N MET A 83 -11.37 -2.64 27.53
CA MET A 83 -11.88 -4.00 27.64
C MET A 83 -10.80 -5.05 27.35
N TRP A 84 -10.86 -6.15 28.09
CA TRP A 84 -9.98 -7.31 27.92
C TRP A 84 -10.84 -8.53 27.60
N THR A 85 -10.49 -9.25 26.54
CA THR A 85 -11.16 -10.51 26.23
C THR A 85 -10.67 -11.60 27.20
N ARG A 86 -11.57 -12.45 27.70
CA ARG A 86 -11.22 -13.48 28.69
C ARG A 86 -10.26 -14.54 28.15
N ARG A 87 -10.29 -14.77 26.83
CA ARG A 87 -9.48 -15.79 26.15
C ARG A 87 -8.17 -15.23 25.61
N ALA A 88 -8.00 -13.90 25.54
CA ALA A 88 -6.78 -13.31 25.01
C ALA A 88 -5.55 -13.65 25.84
N GLU A 89 -4.44 -13.78 25.13
CA GLU A 89 -3.13 -13.93 25.73
C GLU A 89 -2.60 -12.54 26.10
N ARG A 90 -2.45 -12.28 27.41
CA ARG A 90 -2.40 -10.91 27.92
C ARG A 90 -1.17 -10.12 27.48
N PHE A 91 -0.03 -10.80 27.31
CA PHE A 91 1.22 -10.14 26.97
C PHE A 91 1.19 -9.68 25.51
N LEU A 92 0.91 -10.57 24.56
CA LEU A 92 0.80 -10.19 23.15
C LEU A 92 -0.36 -9.22 22.91
N TYR A 93 -1.47 -9.36 23.63
CA TYR A 93 -2.62 -8.46 23.47
C TYR A 93 -2.25 -7.00 23.74
N PHE A 94 -1.41 -6.72 24.74
CA PHE A 94 -0.91 -5.38 24.99
C PHE A 94 0.26 -4.98 24.06
N LEU A 95 1.18 -5.91 23.81
CA LEU A 95 2.41 -5.64 23.07
C LEU A 95 2.18 -5.42 21.57
N ALA A 96 1.22 -6.10 20.96
CA ALA A 96 0.99 -6.05 19.52
C ALA A 96 0.67 -4.63 18.98
N PRO A 97 -0.28 -3.86 19.54
CA PRO A 97 -0.48 -2.48 19.13
C PRO A 97 0.73 -1.58 19.43
N ALA A 98 1.51 -1.87 20.47
CA ALA A 98 2.72 -1.12 20.79
C ALA A 98 3.82 -1.33 19.74
N ILE A 99 3.98 -2.56 19.23
CA ILE A 99 4.91 -2.87 18.13
C ILE A 99 4.51 -2.13 16.86
N ALA A 100 3.22 -2.17 16.49
CA ALA A 100 2.71 -1.48 15.30
C ALA A 100 2.95 0.04 15.39
N ALA A 101 2.62 0.65 16.53
CA ALA A 101 2.88 2.07 16.78
C ALA A 101 4.38 2.38 16.76
N PHE A 102 5.21 1.61 17.46
CA PHE A 102 6.66 1.81 17.49
C PHE A 102 7.28 1.77 16.10
N ALA A 103 6.89 0.78 15.29
CA ALA A 103 7.34 0.67 13.90
C ALA A 103 6.94 1.91 13.09
N ALA A 104 5.67 2.32 13.17
CA ALA A 104 5.18 3.47 12.42
C ALA A 104 5.92 4.78 12.77
N PHE A 105 6.18 5.06 14.05
CA PHE A 105 6.91 6.26 14.45
C PHE A 105 8.41 6.22 14.09
N SER A 106 9.00 5.02 14.04
CA SER A 106 10.44 4.84 13.83
C SER A 106 10.90 5.16 12.40
N VAL A 107 10.06 4.91 11.40
CA VAL A 107 10.41 5.15 9.97
C VAL A 107 10.84 6.59 9.72
N PHE A 108 10.15 7.55 10.34
CA PHE A 108 10.37 8.98 10.11
C PHE A 108 11.70 9.51 10.67
N ALA A 109 12.41 8.73 11.50
CA ALA A 109 13.72 9.09 12.01
C ALA A 109 14.76 9.31 10.88
N VAL A 110 14.60 8.59 9.77
CA VAL A 110 15.59 8.56 8.68
C VAL A 110 15.10 9.33 7.45
N ILE A 111 13.98 10.03 7.53
CA ILE A 111 13.42 10.79 6.41
C ILE A 111 13.97 12.23 6.43
N PRO A 112 14.68 12.69 5.39
CA PRO A 112 15.14 14.07 5.28
C PRO A 112 13.98 15.02 4.97
N MET A 113 13.59 15.85 5.92
CA MET A 113 12.54 16.86 5.73
C MET A 113 13.06 18.15 5.09
N GLY A 114 14.37 18.41 5.12
CA GLY A 114 14.92 19.67 4.64
C GLY A 114 16.46 19.71 4.66
N PRO A 115 17.05 20.85 4.22
CA PRO A 115 18.50 21.06 4.24
C PRO A 115 19.05 21.16 5.67
N ASN A 116 20.37 21.32 5.78
CA ASN A 116 20.99 21.76 7.03
C ASN A 116 20.52 23.18 7.36
N VAL A 117 20.01 23.35 8.58
CA VAL A 117 19.54 24.64 9.09
C VAL A 117 20.23 24.93 10.42
N GLY A 118 20.58 26.20 10.65
CA GLY A 118 21.09 26.66 11.93
C GLY A 118 20.00 26.58 13.01
N LEU A 119 20.15 25.65 13.94
CA LEU A 119 19.32 25.50 15.14
C LEU A 119 20.14 25.90 16.36
N PHE A 120 19.73 26.96 17.07
CA PHE A 120 20.37 27.41 18.31
C PHE A 120 21.90 27.64 18.21
N GLY A 121 22.38 28.08 17.04
CA GLY A 121 23.81 28.30 16.79
C GLY A 121 24.59 27.08 16.29
N HIS A 122 23.93 25.92 16.10
CA HIS A 122 24.51 24.71 15.50
C HIS A 122 23.88 24.44 14.14
N SER A 123 24.67 24.10 13.13
CA SER A 123 24.17 23.62 11.83
C SER A 123 23.70 22.18 11.97
N SER A 124 22.42 21.91 11.74
CA SER A 124 21.89 20.55 11.87
C SER A 124 20.89 20.22 10.75
N PRO A 125 20.95 19.02 10.15
CA PRO A 125 20.00 18.57 9.16
C PRO A 125 18.60 18.42 9.77
N LEU A 126 17.56 18.69 8.99
CA LEU A 126 16.17 18.38 9.33
C LEU A 126 15.87 16.89 9.15
N GLN A 127 16.72 16.05 9.75
CA GLN A 127 16.68 14.60 9.83
C GLN A 127 17.22 14.19 11.21
N LEU A 128 16.72 13.09 11.79
CA LEU A 128 17.19 12.63 13.11
C LEU A 128 18.48 11.81 12.99
N ALA A 129 18.53 10.89 12.03
CA ALA A 129 19.71 10.09 11.77
C ALA A 129 19.80 9.72 10.29
N ASP A 130 21.00 9.71 9.72
CA ASP A 130 21.27 9.13 8.41
C ASP A 130 22.26 7.98 8.55
N MET A 131 21.91 6.84 7.96
CA MET A 131 22.74 5.64 7.97
C MET A 131 23.04 5.24 6.53
N PRO A 132 24.19 4.62 6.23
CA PRO A 132 24.49 4.14 4.88
C PRO A 132 23.43 3.19 4.31
N VAL A 133 22.71 2.47 5.18
CA VAL A 133 21.64 1.52 4.86
C VAL A 133 20.24 2.03 5.27
N ALA A 134 20.06 3.35 5.30
CA ALA A 134 18.83 4.03 5.70
C ALA A 134 17.55 3.44 5.07
N THR A 135 17.57 3.14 3.78
CA THR A 135 16.36 2.63 3.11
C THR A 135 16.04 1.17 3.48
N LEU A 136 17.05 0.35 3.75
CA LEU A 136 16.85 -1.01 4.27
C LEU A 136 16.26 -0.98 5.68
N TYR A 137 16.64 0.02 6.48
CA TYR A 137 16.02 0.26 7.79
C TYR A 137 14.52 0.56 7.65
N ILE A 138 14.11 1.38 6.67
CA ILE A 138 12.69 1.68 6.41
C ILE A 138 11.92 0.39 6.09
N LEU A 139 12.44 -0.45 5.18
CA LEU A 139 11.82 -1.73 4.83
C LEU A 139 11.74 -2.67 6.03
N ALA A 140 12.83 -2.83 6.80
CA ALA A 140 12.85 -3.70 7.98
C ALA A 140 11.86 -3.27 9.06
N ILE A 141 11.71 -1.96 9.28
CA ILE A 141 10.75 -1.42 10.24
C ILE A 141 9.30 -1.55 9.72
N ALA A 142 9.06 -1.39 8.42
CA ALA A 142 7.76 -1.66 7.82
C ALA A 142 7.34 -3.13 8.04
N SER A 143 8.23 -4.09 7.76
CA SER A 143 7.99 -5.50 8.04
C SER A 143 7.74 -5.77 9.54
N LEU A 144 8.42 -5.05 10.44
CA LEU A 144 8.17 -5.13 11.89
C LEU A 144 6.75 -4.67 12.27
N GLY A 145 6.25 -3.62 11.61
CA GLY A 145 4.89 -3.13 11.81
C GLY A 145 3.84 -4.21 11.49
N LEU A 146 4.07 -4.98 10.42
CA LEU A 146 3.20 -6.10 10.06
C LEU A 146 3.14 -7.18 11.16
N TYR A 147 4.26 -7.50 11.81
CA TYR A 147 4.23 -8.44 12.94
C TYR A 147 3.30 -7.96 14.06
N GLY A 148 3.20 -6.64 14.28
CA GLY A 148 2.21 -6.07 15.19
C GLY A 148 0.77 -6.45 14.82
N ILE A 149 0.41 -6.39 13.54
CA ILE A 149 -0.93 -6.76 13.03
C ILE A 149 -1.20 -8.27 13.21
N VAL A 150 -0.24 -9.12 12.85
CA VAL A 150 -0.34 -10.59 12.97
C VAL A 150 -0.54 -10.99 14.43
N LEU A 151 0.33 -10.50 15.31
CA LEU A 151 0.30 -10.79 16.75
C LEU A 151 -0.98 -10.26 17.37
N GLY A 152 -1.49 -9.13 16.88
CA GLY A 152 -2.78 -8.57 17.27
C GLY A 152 -3.91 -9.55 17.07
N GLY A 153 -4.12 -10.00 15.83
CA GLY A 153 -5.17 -10.97 15.51
C GLY A 153 -5.02 -12.28 16.26
N TRP A 154 -3.80 -12.82 16.36
CA TRP A 154 -3.52 -14.06 17.09
C TRP A 154 -3.79 -13.96 18.59
N SER A 155 -3.40 -12.84 19.21
CA SER A 155 -3.50 -12.65 20.66
C SER A 155 -4.94 -12.66 21.18
N THR A 156 -5.91 -12.29 20.35
CA THR A 156 -7.33 -12.24 20.71
C THR A 156 -7.94 -13.62 20.99
N ARG A 157 -7.34 -14.69 20.44
CA ARG A 157 -7.87 -16.07 20.44
C ARG A 157 -9.33 -16.17 19.96
N SER A 158 -9.67 -15.39 18.94
CA SER A 158 -10.94 -15.43 18.22
C SER A 158 -10.68 -15.72 16.75
N THR A 159 -11.57 -16.44 16.07
CA THR A 159 -11.37 -16.88 14.69
C THR A 159 -11.47 -15.73 13.70
N LEU A 160 -12.39 -14.77 13.92
CA LEU A 160 -12.61 -13.64 13.02
C LEU A 160 -11.41 -12.68 12.97
N PRO A 161 -10.85 -12.19 14.10
CA PRO A 161 -9.67 -11.33 14.05
C PRO A 161 -8.43 -12.04 13.53
N LEU A 162 -8.31 -13.35 13.80
CA LEU A 162 -7.21 -14.15 13.24
C LEU A 162 -7.28 -14.21 11.72
N TYR A 163 -8.47 -14.45 11.14
CA TYR A 163 -8.65 -14.49 9.70
C TYR A 163 -8.35 -13.12 9.05
N GLY A 164 -8.80 -12.02 9.67
CA GLY A 164 -8.47 -10.66 9.24
C GLY A 164 -6.97 -10.37 9.25
N ALA A 165 -6.27 -10.78 10.32
CA ALA A 165 -4.81 -10.62 10.42
C ALA A 165 -4.05 -11.44 9.36
N VAL A 166 -4.43 -12.69 9.12
CA VAL A 166 -3.80 -13.54 8.09
C VAL A 166 -3.98 -12.93 6.70
N ARG A 167 -5.18 -12.44 6.36
CA ARG A 167 -5.43 -11.76 5.07
C ARG A 167 -4.62 -10.49 4.92
N SER A 168 -4.58 -9.64 5.95
CA SER A 168 -3.75 -8.42 5.96
C SER A 168 -2.29 -8.74 5.74
N SER A 169 -1.79 -9.80 6.39
CA SER A 169 -0.39 -10.20 6.29
C SER A 169 -0.03 -10.69 4.90
N ALA A 170 -0.86 -11.54 4.32
CA ALA A 170 -0.63 -12.02 2.95
C ALA A 170 -0.62 -10.86 1.94
N GLN A 171 -1.52 -9.90 2.11
CA GLN A 171 -1.57 -8.68 1.30
C GLN A 171 -0.32 -7.84 1.47
N VAL A 172 -0.02 -7.40 2.70
CA VAL A 172 1.09 -6.49 2.99
C VAL A 172 2.41 -7.10 2.49
N ILE A 173 2.70 -8.36 2.80
CA ILE A 173 3.94 -9.04 2.35
C ILE A 173 4.05 -9.06 0.82
N SER A 174 2.96 -9.37 0.12
CA SER A 174 2.97 -9.47 -1.34
C SER A 174 3.29 -8.13 -2.01
N TYR A 175 2.75 -7.05 -1.46
CA TYR A 175 2.94 -5.70 -2.01
C TYR A 175 4.22 -5.02 -1.51
N GLU A 176 4.68 -5.38 -0.31
CA GLU A 176 5.98 -4.99 0.23
C GLU A 176 7.11 -5.49 -0.66
N LEU A 177 7.02 -6.71 -1.19
CA LEU A 177 8.01 -7.25 -2.12
C LEU A 177 8.06 -6.45 -3.45
N ALA A 178 6.89 -6.15 -4.03
CA ALA A 178 6.81 -5.32 -5.24
C ALA A 178 7.30 -3.88 -5.01
N MET A 179 6.98 -3.31 -3.83
CA MET A 179 7.49 -2.00 -3.39
C MET A 179 9.02 -2.04 -3.19
N GLY A 180 9.55 -3.11 -2.62
CA GLY A 180 11.00 -3.30 -2.46
C GLY A 180 11.72 -3.30 -3.81
N LEU A 181 11.23 -4.06 -4.79
CA LEU A 181 11.81 -4.12 -6.14
C LEU A 181 11.82 -2.75 -6.84
N SER A 182 10.76 -1.96 -6.68
CA SER A 182 10.71 -0.60 -7.25
C SER A 182 11.72 0.34 -6.58
N LEU A 183 11.90 0.24 -5.27
CA LEU A 183 12.91 1.01 -4.53
C LEU A 183 14.35 0.60 -4.89
N VAL A 184 14.63 -0.68 -5.15
CA VAL A 184 15.96 -1.12 -5.58
C VAL A 184 16.40 -0.44 -6.89
N SER A 185 15.46 -0.17 -7.80
CA SER A 185 15.74 0.58 -9.03
C SER A 185 16.24 1.99 -8.74
N VAL A 186 15.73 2.63 -7.68
CA VAL A 186 16.19 3.94 -7.21
C VAL A 186 17.62 3.86 -6.68
N PHE A 187 17.95 2.82 -5.90
CA PHE A 187 19.29 2.64 -5.32
C PHE A 187 20.36 2.44 -6.38
N LEU A 188 20.05 1.70 -7.45
CA LEU A 188 20.97 1.51 -8.57
C LEU A 188 21.27 2.82 -9.29
N MET A 189 20.28 3.70 -9.41
CA MET A 189 20.46 4.99 -10.06
C MET A 189 21.19 5.99 -9.14
N SER A 190 20.82 6.08 -7.87
CA SER A 190 21.47 6.96 -6.90
C SER A 190 22.89 6.52 -6.54
N GLY A 191 23.19 5.22 -6.59
CA GLY A 191 24.48 4.65 -6.18
C GLY A 191 24.66 4.58 -4.66
N THR A 192 23.59 4.77 -3.88
CA THR A 192 23.61 4.82 -2.41
C THR A 192 22.25 4.44 -1.83
N MET A 193 22.25 3.92 -0.61
CA MET A 193 21.03 3.59 0.15
C MET A 193 20.74 4.58 1.29
N SER A 194 21.60 5.60 1.48
CA SER A 194 21.37 6.73 2.39
C SER A 194 20.28 7.65 1.83
N THR A 195 19.30 8.01 2.66
CA THR A 195 18.16 8.85 2.23
C THR A 195 18.60 10.27 1.91
N SER A 196 19.55 10.83 2.66
CA SER A 196 20.06 12.19 2.41
C SER A 196 20.83 12.26 1.08
N GLN A 197 21.64 11.24 0.80
CA GLN A 197 22.42 11.17 -0.44
C GLN A 197 21.54 10.87 -1.66
N ILE A 198 20.49 10.06 -1.50
CA ILE A 198 19.48 9.83 -2.56
C ILE A 198 18.83 11.16 -2.96
N VAL A 199 18.41 11.98 -1.98
CA VAL A 199 17.83 13.30 -2.25
C VAL A 199 18.84 14.22 -2.93
N ALA A 200 20.08 14.27 -2.43
CA ALA A 200 21.14 15.08 -3.07
C ALA A 200 21.40 14.68 -4.54
N ALA A 201 21.32 13.38 -4.86
CA ALA A 201 21.48 12.87 -6.22
C ALA A 201 20.33 13.30 -7.17
N GLN A 202 19.17 13.71 -6.64
CA GLN A 202 18.02 14.21 -7.39
C GLN A 202 18.08 15.72 -7.68
N GLY A 203 19.25 16.36 -7.53
CA GLY A 203 19.41 17.80 -7.72
C GLY A 203 19.14 18.27 -9.15
N GLN A 204 19.50 17.48 -10.16
CA GLN A 204 19.29 17.84 -11.57
C GLN A 204 17.94 17.38 -12.12
N TYR A 205 17.60 16.11 -11.90
CA TYR A 205 16.36 15.51 -12.35
C TYR A 205 15.74 14.70 -11.22
N TRP A 206 14.42 14.76 -11.11
CA TRP A 206 13.68 13.90 -10.20
C TRP A 206 13.59 12.49 -10.74
N TRP A 207 13.71 11.50 -9.85
CA TRP A 207 13.68 10.10 -10.25
C TRP A 207 12.33 9.67 -10.83
N VAL A 208 11.22 10.37 -10.56
CA VAL A 208 9.93 10.12 -11.23
C VAL A 208 10.07 10.06 -12.75
N PHE A 209 10.83 10.98 -13.37
CA PHE A 209 10.92 11.04 -14.84
C PHE A 209 11.79 9.94 -15.43
N THR A 210 12.81 9.49 -14.68
CA THR A 210 13.73 8.44 -15.12
C THR A 210 13.17 7.05 -14.84
N LEU A 211 12.53 6.88 -13.67
CA LEU A 211 12.07 5.63 -13.12
C LEU A 211 10.53 5.60 -13.04
N PHE A 212 9.86 6.11 -14.07
CA PHE A 212 8.40 6.22 -14.09
C PHE A 212 7.67 4.89 -13.84
N PRO A 213 8.07 3.76 -14.44
CA PRO A 213 7.45 2.47 -14.13
C PRO A 213 7.61 2.04 -12.66
N ALA A 214 8.82 2.19 -12.11
CA ALA A 214 9.07 1.91 -10.70
C ALA A 214 8.21 2.81 -9.80
N PHE A 215 8.05 4.09 -10.17
CA PHE A 215 7.20 5.03 -9.46
C PHE A 215 5.72 4.60 -9.45
N VAL A 216 5.17 4.19 -10.59
CA VAL A 216 3.78 3.70 -10.68
C VAL A 216 3.60 2.44 -9.83
N ILE A 217 4.52 1.47 -9.95
CA ILE A 217 4.50 0.25 -9.13
C ILE A 217 4.56 0.59 -7.65
N TYR A 218 5.44 1.52 -7.27
CA TYR A 218 5.54 2.01 -5.90
C TYR A 218 4.21 2.60 -5.41
N CYS A 219 3.56 3.47 -6.19
CA CYS A 219 2.27 4.06 -5.79
C CYS A 219 1.16 3.01 -5.61
N VAL A 220 1.08 2.04 -6.53
CA VAL A 220 0.08 0.96 -6.42
C VAL A 220 0.37 0.10 -5.18
N SER A 221 1.63 -0.30 -4.98
CA SER A 221 2.02 -1.10 -3.83
C SER A 221 1.90 -0.38 -2.49
N ALA A 222 2.21 0.92 -2.44
CA ALA A 222 2.02 1.76 -1.26
C ALA A 222 0.54 1.84 -0.85
N THR A 223 -0.38 1.81 -1.81
CA THR A 223 -1.82 1.76 -1.50
C THR A 223 -2.20 0.40 -0.88
N GLY A 224 -1.59 -0.69 -1.36
CA GLY A 224 -1.76 -2.03 -0.79
C GLY A 224 -1.19 -2.18 0.62
N GLU A 225 -0.06 -1.53 0.90
CA GLU A 225 0.62 -1.53 2.21
C GLU A 225 -0.24 -0.88 3.32
N VAL A 226 -0.94 0.20 2.99
CA VAL A 226 -1.71 0.99 3.97
C VAL A 226 -3.08 0.34 4.30
N ASN A 227 -3.45 -0.76 3.63
CA ASN A 227 -4.72 -1.48 3.84
C ASN A 227 -5.98 -0.58 3.77
N ARG A 228 -5.97 0.46 2.93
CA ARG A 228 -7.12 1.38 2.75
C ARG A 228 -7.85 1.12 1.44
N LEU A 229 -9.12 1.53 1.37
CA LEU A 229 -9.92 1.43 0.16
C LEU A 229 -9.16 2.05 -1.03
N PRO A 230 -9.06 1.36 -2.17
CA PRO A 230 -9.84 0.19 -2.59
C PRO A 230 -9.30 -1.18 -2.12
N PHE A 231 -8.15 -1.22 -1.45
CA PHE A 231 -7.42 -2.43 -1.02
C PHE A 231 -7.55 -2.68 0.48
N ASP A 232 -8.74 -2.44 1.00
CA ASP A 232 -9.10 -2.70 2.38
C ASP A 232 -9.79 -4.08 2.51
N LEU A 233 -8.98 -5.13 2.45
CA LEU A 233 -9.38 -6.52 2.64
C LEU A 233 -9.49 -6.93 4.13
N PRO A 234 -8.68 -6.38 5.05
CA PRO A 234 -8.76 -6.72 6.47
C PRO A 234 -9.84 -5.98 7.26
N GLU A 235 -10.07 -4.69 7.01
CA GLU A 235 -11.05 -3.86 7.73
C GLU A 235 -12.45 -4.00 7.11
N ALA A 236 -12.59 -4.69 5.98
CA ALA A 236 -13.80 -4.76 5.16
C ALA A 236 -15.09 -4.89 6.00
N GLU A 237 -15.77 -3.76 6.22
CA GLU A 237 -16.91 -3.66 7.14
C GLU A 237 -18.05 -4.65 6.80
N GLY A 238 -18.18 -5.00 5.52
CA GLY A 238 -19.18 -5.94 5.01
C GLY A 238 -18.80 -7.43 5.10
N GLU A 239 -17.55 -7.75 5.44
CA GLU A 239 -17.07 -9.13 5.60
C GLU A 239 -16.49 -9.39 7.00
N LEU A 240 -15.42 -8.68 7.36
CA LEU A 240 -14.61 -8.93 8.56
C LEU A 240 -14.72 -7.81 9.61
N VAL A 241 -15.55 -6.80 9.35
CA VAL A 241 -15.91 -5.67 10.22
C VAL A 241 -14.76 -4.71 10.55
N ALA A 242 -13.70 -5.21 11.17
CA ALA A 242 -12.51 -4.43 11.57
C ALA A 242 -11.23 -5.31 11.68
N GLY A 243 -11.27 -6.53 11.14
CA GLY A 243 -10.13 -7.43 11.05
C GLY A 243 -9.44 -7.69 12.40
N HIS A 244 -8.15 -7.36 12.47
CA HIS A 244 -7.33 -7.58 13.67
C HIS A 244 -7.68 -6.65 14.84
N MET A 245 -8.48 -5.60 14.61
CA MET A 245 -8.82 -4.58 15.60
C MET A 245 -10.12 -4.86 16.36
N THR A 246 -10.94 -5.81 15.90
CA THR A 246 -12.34 -5.98 16.34
C THR A 246 -12.50 -6.15 17.86
N GLU A 247 -11.56 -6.79 18.52
CA GLU A 247 -11.62 -7.08 19.96
C GLU A 247 -11.00 -5.98 20.84
N TYR A 248 -10.28 -5.03 20.22
CA TYR A 248 -9.57 -3.97 20.92
C TYR A 248 -10.48 -2.79 21.26
N SER A 249 -10.33 -2.24 22.47
CA SER A 249 -11.03 -1.03 22.94
C SER A 249 -10.04 0.06 23.34
N SER A 250 -10.56 1.28 23.54
CA SER A 250 -9.85 2.40 24.17
C SER A 250 -8.51 2.71 23.46
N MET A 251 -7.43 2.92 24.23
CA MET A 251 -6.13 3.30 23.71
C MET A 251 -5.46 2.22 22.87
N LYS A 252 -5.69 0.92 23.14
CA LYS A 252 -5.09 -0.17 22.34
C LYS A 252 -5.60 -0.15 20.90
N PHE A 253 -6.91 0.08 20.74
CA PHE A 253 -7.52 0.34 19.44
C PHE A 253 -6.96 1.63 18.82
N GLY A 254 -6.85 2.68 19.63
CA GLY A 254 -6.28 3.96 19.21
C GLY A 254 -4.85 3.85 18.66
N TRP A 255 -4.01 2.98 19.23
CA TRP A 255 -2.63 2.74 18.77
C TRP A 255 -2.58 2.07 17.39
N TYR A 256 -3.46 1.10 17.11
CA TYR A 256 -3.54 0.52 15.77
C TYR A 256 -3.96 1.57 14.74
N TYR A 257 -5.06 2.28 14.99
CA TYR A 257 -5.52 3.35 14.10
C TYR A 257 -4.44 4.42 13.90
N LEU A 258 -3.82 4.88 14.98
CA LEU A 258 -2.73 5.84 14.90
C LEU A 258 -1.58 5.31 14.03
N SER A 259 -1.19 4.04 14.21
CA SER A 259 -0.11 3.43 13.43
C SER A 259 -0.43 3.35 11.94
N GLU A 260 -1.67 3.04 11.55
CA GLU A 260 -2.07 2.99 10.14
C GLU A 260 -2.01 4.36 9.46
N TYR A 261 -2.49 5.40 10.14
CA TYR A 261 -2.42 6.76 9.61
C TYR A 261 -0.98 7.29 9.57
N VAL A 262 -0.15 6.95 10.57
CA VAL A 262 1.28 7.25 10.51
C VAL A 262 1.94 6.46 9.38
N ASN A 263 1.55 5.22 9.12
CA ASN A 263 2.09 4.45 7.99
C ASN A 263 1.69 5.07 6.63
N MET A 264 0.47 5.61 6.52
CA MET A 264 0.04 6.38 5.35
C MET A 264 0.93 7.62 5.11
N LEU A 265 1.32 8.31 6.18
CA LEU A 265 2.31 9.39 6.11
C LEU A 265 3.70 8.86 5.70
N ASN A 266 4.12 7.73 6.26
CA ASN A 266 5.43 7.13 5.95
C ASN A 266 5.55 6.75 4.47
N VAL A 267 4.58 6.02 3.90
CA VAL A 267 4.64 5.66 2.48
C VAL A 267 4.59 6.91 1.57
N SER A 268 3.84 7.94 1.97
CA SER A 268 3.79 9.22 1.24
C SER A 268 5.11 9.99 1.32
N ALA A 269 5.77 9.93 2.49
CA ALA A 269 7.07 10.54 2.72
C ALA A 269 8.18 9.81 1.96
N VAL A 270 8.15 8.47 1.92
CA VAL A 270 9.08 7.64 1.15
C VAL A 270 8.90 7.87 -0.36
N ALA A 271 7.65 7.99 -0.86
CA ALA A 271 7.41 8.38 -2.25
C ALA A 271 8.08 9.72 -2.60
N THR A 272 7.96 10.68 -1.68
CA THR A 272 8.49 12.03 -1.83
C THR A 272 10.02 12.04 -1.83
N THR A 273 10.65 11.32 -0.91
CA THR A 273 12.12 11.23 -0.83
C THR A 273 12.72 10.44 -1.97
N MET A 274 12.11 9.31 -2.35
CA MET A 274 12.71 8.39 -3.33
C MET A 274 12.48 8.84 -4.77
N PHE A 275 11.36 9.50 -5.07
CA PHE A 275 11.00 9.81 -6.46
C PHE A 275 10.94 11.32 -6.78
N LEU A 276 10.41 12.15 -5.88
CA LEU A 276 10.13 13.57 -6.14
C LEU A 276 11.21 14.54 -5.65
N GLY A 277 12.45 14.11 -5.43
CA GLY A 277 13.52 15.04 -5.02
C GLY A 277 13.42 15.50 -3.57
N GLY A 278 12.68 14.79 -2.70
CA GLY A 278 12.52 15.14 -1.29
C GLY A 278 12.08 16.59 -1.09
N TRP A 279 12.91 17.35 -0.38
CA TRP A 279 12.69 18.75 -0.04
C TRP A 279 13.05 19.76 -1.15
N HIS A 280 13.61 19.32 -2.29
CA HIS A 280 13.96 20.21 -3.41
C HIS A 280 12.71 20.92 -3.95
N ALA A 281 12.82 22.21 -4.28
CA ALA A 281 11.72 22.93 -4.90
C ALA A 281 11.42 22.40 -6.33
N PRO A 282 10.15 22.37 -6.77
CA PRO A 282 9.79 22.05 -8.15
C PRO A 282 10.38 23.08 -9.11
N TRP A 283 10.78 22.64 -10.30
CA TRP A 283 11.10 23.55 -11.40
C TRP A 283 9.81 24.27 -11.84
N PRO A 284 9.81 25.60 -12.07
CA PRO A 284 10.93 26.55 -12.11
C PRO A 284 11.24 27.26 -10.78
N LEU A 285 10.46 27.01 -9.72
CA LEU A 285 10.60 27.69 -8.42
C LEU A 285 11.95 27.41 -7.73
N SER A 286 12.64 26.33 -8.11
CA SER A 286 14.02 26.05 -7.70
C SER A 286 15.04 27.10 -8.11
N GLN A 287 14.72 27.97 -9.07
CA GLN A 287 15.61 29.06 -9.50
C GLN A 287 15.58 30.28 -8.57
N VAL A 288 14.60 30.36 -7.67
CA VAL A 288 14.49 31.45 -6.70
C VAL A 288 15.19 31.00 -5.42
N GLU A 289 16.33 31.61 -5.11
CA GLU A 289 17.19 31.26 -3.98
C GLU A 289 16.44 31.25 -2.62
N PHE A 290 15.51 32.19 -2.42
CA PHE A 290 14.66 32.23 -1.22
C PHE A 290 13.71 31.02 -1.12
N LEU A 291 13.19 30.53 -2.25
CA LEU A 291 12.27 29.38 -2.26
C LEU A 291 13.00 28.04 -2.21
N ALA A 292 14.29 28.02 -2.54
CA ALA A 292 15.11 26.82 -2.59
C ALA A 292 15.96 26.60 -1.32
N SER A 293 16.05 27.57 -0.41
CA SER A 293 16.97 27.54 0.74
C SER A 293 16.27 27.54 2.11
N GLY A 294 16.99 27.03 3.11
CA GLY A 294 16.61 27.07 4.53
C GLY A 294 15.29 26.32 4.84
N TRP A 295 14.45 26.95 5.67
CA TRP A 295 13.19 26.37 6.15
C TRP A 295 12.16 26.10 5.05
N MET A 296 12.30 26.71 3.87
CA MET A 296 11.36 26.49 2.76
C MET A 296 11.43 25.06 2.21
N GLY A 297 12.58 24.38 2.34
CA GLY A 297 12.70 22.96 1.98
C GLY A 297 11.70 22.08 2.74
N MET A 298 11.49 22.36 4.02
CA MET A 298 10.50 21.65 4.85
C MET A 298 9.07 21.85 4.35
N VAL A 299 8.75 23.04 3.85
CA VAL A 299 7.43 23.33 3.28
C VAL A 299 7.21 22.55 1.99
N TRP A 300 8.21 22.49 1.10
CA TRP A 300 8.12 21.69 -0.13
C TRP A 300 7.98 20.21 0.14
N PHE A 301 8.77 19.69 1.09
CA PHE A 301 8.65 18.31 1.53
C PHE A 301 7.23 18.02 2.04
N PHE A 302 6.73 18.87 2.94
CA PHE A 302 5.39 18.76 3.50
C PHE A 302 4.31 18.79 2.40
N LEU A 303 4.38 19.72 1.45
CA LEU A 303 3.40 19.83 0.36
C LEU A 303 3.39 18.58 -0.54
N LYS A 304 4.55 18.03 -0.90
CA LYS A 304 4.65 16.82 -1.73
C LYS A 304 4.18 15.57 -0.98
N MET A 305 4.56 15.43 0.29
CA MET A 305 4.06 14.36 1.16
C MET A 305 2.53 14.43 1.27
N TRP A 306 1.98 15.63 1.50
CA TRP A 306 0.53 15.84 1.53
C TRP A 306 -0.16 15.63 0.20
N PHE A 307 0.51 15.89 -0.92
CA PHE A 307 -0.01 15.55 -2.24
C PHE A 307 -0.23 14.05 -2.38
N PHE A 308 0.75 13.21 -2.02
CA PHE A 308 0.57 11.76 -2.03
C PHE A 308 -0.46 11.28 -1.02
N MET A 309 -0.48 11.85 0.18
CA MET A 309 -1.49 11.49 1.17
C MET A 309 -2.90 11.86 0.69
N PHE A 310 -3.06 13.02 0.05
CA PHE A 310 -4.31 13.43 -0.58
C PHE A 310 -4.69 12.50 -1.74
N LEU A 311 -3.74 12.04 -2.55
CA LEU A 311 -4.00 11.04 -3.58
C LEU A 311 -4.52 9.72 -2.98
N LEU A 312 -3.93 9.22 -1.88
CA LEU A 312 -4.43 8.03 -1.19
C LEU A 312 -5.87 8.23 -0.69
N ILE A 313 -6.15 9.38 -0.06
CA ILE A 313 -7.51 9.74 0.39
C ILE A 313 -8.47 9.87 -0.81
N TRP A 314 -8.01 10.41 -1.93
CA TRP A 314 -8.80 10.55 -3.15
C TRP A 314 -9.15 9.19 -3.73
N THR A 315 -8.20 8.26 -3.81
CA THR A 315 -8.45 6.91 -4.35
C THR A 315 -9.51 6.17 -3.55
N ARG A 316 -9.55 6.34 -2.22
CA ARG A 316 -10.61 5.83 -1.34
C ARG A 316 -12.01 6.35 -1.74
N ALA A 317 -12.11 7.58 -2.22
CA ALA A 317 -13.39 8.18 -2.58
C ALA A 317 -13.90 7.75 -3.95
N THR A 318 -12.99 7.48 -4.89
CA THR A 318 -13.32 7.25 -6.29
C THR A 318 -13.36 5.79 -6.71
N LEU A 319 -12.56 4.93 -6.07
CA LEU A 319 -12.40 3.54 -6.49
C LEU A 319 -13.28 2.59 -5.67
N LEU A 320 -13.75 1.54 -6.36
CA LEU A 320 -14.48 0.43 -5.77
C LEU A 320 -13.53 -0.55 -5.09
N ARG A 321 -14.03 -1.28 -4.10
CA ARG A 321 -13.25 -2.32 -3.40
C ARG A 321 -12.91 -3.47 -4.36
N PHE A 322 -11.66 -3.93 -4.34
CA PHE A 322 -11.26 -5.13 -5.06
C PHE A 322 -11.50 -6.39 -4.23
N ARG A 323 -11.82 -7.50 -4.92
CA ARG A 323 -11.84 -8.82 -4.29
C ARG A 323 -10.41 -9.28 -3.99
N TYR A 324 -10.24 -10.06 -2.91
CA TYR A 324 -8.94 -10.59 -2.50
C TYR A 324 -8.19 -11.30 -3.63
N ASP A 325 -8.86 -12.17 -4.38
CA ASP A 325 -8.23 -12.95 -5.45
C ASP A 325 -7.71 -12.09 -6.60
N GLN A 326 -8.49 -11.08 -7.02
CA GLN A 326 -8.11 -10.14 -8.08
C GLN A 326 -6.91 -9.29 -7.65
N PHE A 327 -6.93 -8.85 -6.40
CA PHE A 327 -5.86 -8.05 -5.83
C PHE A 327 -4.56 -8.87 -5.74
N MET A 328 -4.59 -10.08 -5.17
CA MET A 328 -3.41 -10.95 -5.13
C MET A 328 -2.88 -11.29 -6.53
N THR A 329 -3.78 -11.46 -7.51
CA THR A 329 -3.40 -11.68 -8.92
C THR A 329 -2.68 -10.46 -9.52
N LEU A 330 -3.14 -9.24 -9.23
CA LEU A 330 -2.47 -8.00 -9.66
C LEU A 330 -1.05 -7.90 -9.08
N GLY A 331 -0.88 -8.19 -7.79
CA GLY A 331 0.42 -8.20 -7.13
C GLY A 331 1.40 -9.20 -7.75
N TRP A 332 0.98 -10.46 -7.83
CA TRP A 332 1.86 -11.57 -8.20
C TRP A 332 2.06 -11.75 -9.71
N LYS A 333 1.01 -11.61 -10.53
CA LYS A 333 1.12 -11.83 -11.99
C LYS A 333 1.56 -10.59 -12.75
N TRP A 334 1.25 -9.40 -12.26
CA TRP A 334 1.50 -8.15 -12.98
C TRP A 334 2.61 -7.31 -12.33
N LEU A 335 2.40 -6.84 -11.10
CA LEU A 335 3.30 -5.86 -10.49
C LEU A 335 4.71 -6.43 -10.27
N MET A 336 4.82 -7.64 -9.73
CA MET A 336 6.13 -8.23 -9.41
C MET A 336 6.97 -8.54 -10.66
N PRO A 337 6.45 -9.20 -11.72
CA PRO A 337 7.22 -9.43 -12.95
C PRO A 337 7.62 -8.14 -13.65
N ILE A 338 6.73 -7.14 -13.73
CA ILE A 338 7.03 -5.85 -14.33
C ILE A 338 8.10 -5.11 -13.52
N ALA A 339 8.02 -5.14 -12.19
CA ALA A 339 9.03 -4.53 -11.31
C ALA A 339 10.40 -5.18 -11.50
N LEU A 340 10.45 -6.51 -11.60
CA LEU A 340 11.69 -7.25 -11.81
C LEU A 340 12.28 -6.98 -13.19
N ALA A 341 11.46 -7.01 -14.25
CA ALA A 341 11.89 -6.69 -15.60
C ALA A 341 12.45 -5.27 -15.68
N TRP A 342 11.79 -4.32 -15.02
CA TRP A 342 12.25 -2.93 -14.93
C TRP A 342 13.57 -2.80 -14.17
N LEU A 343 13.71 -3.50 -13.05
CA LEU A 343 14.94 -3.52 -12.27
C LEU A 343 16.12 -4.01 -13.10
N VAL A 344 15.95 -5.13 -13.83
CA VAL A 344 16.98 -5.70 -14.71
C VAL A 344 17.33 -4.72 -15.83
N MET A 345 16.33 -4.09 -16.43
CA MET A 345 16.51 -3.04 -17.44
C MET A 345 17.35 -1.87 -16.92
N VAL A 346 17.01 -1.33 -15.75
CA VAL A 346 17.77 -0.23 -15.11
C VAL A 346 19.20 -0.67 -14.79
N ALA A 347 19.39 -1.87 -14.27
CA ALA A 347 20.71 -2.42 -13.97
C ALA A 347 21.58 -2.55 -15.24
N LEU A 348 21.03 -3.05 -16.33
CA LEU A 348 21.73 -3.19 -17.61
C LEU A 348 22.13 -1.83 -18.18
N VAL A 349 21.20 -0.87 -18.18
CA VAL A 349 21.48 0.49 -18.65
C VAL A 349 22.56 1.16 -17.80
N ARG A 350 22.47 1.06 -16.47
CA ARG A 350 23.48 1.59 -15.55
C ARG A 350 24.85 0.93 -15.78
N GLY A 351 24.90 -0.38 -15.99
CA GLY A 351 26.12 -1.10 -16.33
C GLY A 351 26.73 -0.63 -17.65
N LEU A 352 25.93 -0.47 -18.70
CA LEU A 352 26.41 0.02 -20.00
C LEU A 352 26.94 1.46 -19.93
N THR A 353 26.32 2.33 -19.13
CA THR A 353 26.80 3.72 -18.96
C THR A 353 28.17 3.84 -18.31
N GLN A 354 28.66 2.79 -17.63
CA GLN A 354 30.03 2.79 -17.12
C GLN A 354 31.07 2.67 -18.24
N PHE A 355 30.69 2.07 -19.37
CA PHE A 355 31.58 1.83 -20.51
C PHE A 355 31.35 2.79 -21.67
N VAL A 356 30.14 3.35 -21.81
CA VAL A 356 29.76 4.24 -22.92
C VAL A 356 29.21 5.56 -22.38
N THR A 357 29.84 6.69 -22.76
CA THR A 357 29.39 8.05 -22.41
C THR A 357 28.27 8.50 -23.33
N VAL A 358 27.05 8.02 -23.08
CA VAL A 358 25.85 8.50 -23.77
C VAL A 358 25.33 9.77 -23.09
N SER A 359 24.82 10.73 -23.87
CA SER A 359 24.17 11.91 -23.32
C SER A 359 22.92 11.51 -22.52
N ALA A 360 22.79 12.04 -21.30
CA ALA A 360 21.68 11.75 -20.38
C ALA A 360 20.27 11.75 -21.04
N PRO A 361 19.89 12.71 -21.90
CA PRO A 361 18.57 12.69 -22.53
C PRO A 361 18.36 11.53 -23.51
N VAL A 362 19.40 11.08 -24.24
CA VAL A 362 19.31 9.93 -25.15
C VAL A 362 19.16 8.64 -24.35
N LEU A 363 19.86 8.54 -23.22
CA LEU A 363 19.75 7.40 -22.32
C LEU A 363 18.33 7.27 -21.76
N TYR A 364 17.78 8.36 -21.21
CA TYR A 364 16.43 8.37 -20.65
C TYR A 364 15.35 8.15 -21.71
N GLY A 365 15.52 8.71 -22.92
CA GLY A 365 14.64 8.42 -24.05
C GLY A 365 14.66 6.94 -24.46
N SER A 366 15.85 6.32 -24.52
CA SER A 366 15.98 4.90 -24.85
C SER A 366 15.35 3.97 -23.80
N VAL A 367 15.47 4.31 -22.51
CA VAL A 367 14.89 3.58 -21.38
C VAL A 367 13.36 3.56 -21.47
N VAL A 368 12.74 4.72 -21.74
CA VAL A 368 11.29 4.82 -21.93
C VAL A 368 10.83 4.06 -23.17
N VAL A 369 11.55 4.18 -24.29
CA VAL A 369 11.19 3.47 -25.53
C VAL A 369 11.28 1.95 -25.36
N VAL A 370 12.35 1.44 -24.75
CA VAL A 370 12.47 -0.01 -24.51
C VAL A 370 11.44 -0.50 -23.51
N PHE A 371 11.06 0.31 -22.50
CA PHE A 371 9.95 -0.02 -21.61
C PHE A 371 8.62 -0.14 -22.34
N LEU A 372 8.31 0.83 -23.20
CA LEU A 372 7.08 0.83 -23.98
C LEU A 372 7.05 -0.35 -24.94
N ILE A 373 8.20 -0.69 -25.56
CA ILE A 373 8.33 -1.88 -26.38
C ILE A 373 8.11 -3.15 -25.53
N ALA A 374 8.69 -3.24 -24.34
CA ALA A 374 8.49 -4.38 -23.45
C ALA A 374 7.02 -4.53 -23.02
N LEU A 375 6.33 -3.42 -22.72
CA LEU A 375 4.89 -3.42 -22.43
C LEU A 375 4.07 -3.86 -23.64
N VAL A 376 4.39 -3.38 -24.84
CA VAL A 376 3.70 -3.79 -26.07
C VAL A 376 3.95 -5.27 -26.34
N VAL A 377 5.19 -5.75 -26.16
CA VAL A 377 5.51 -7.18 -26.31
C VAL A 377 4.69 -7.98 -25.31
N ILE A 378 4.71 -7.64 -24.02
CA ILE A 378 3.89 -8.34 -23.01
C ILE A 378 2.42 -8.31 -23.39
N TRP A 379 1.87 -7.18 -23.81
CA TRP A 379 0.46 -7.07 -24.23
C TRP A 379 0.13 -7.92 -25.47
N VAL A 380 1.07 -8.10 -26.40
CA VAL A 380 0.90 -8.92 -27.60
C VAL A 380 1.13 -10.40 -27.33
N THR A 381 2.05 -10.74 -26.42
CA THR A 381 2.38 -12.11 -26.03
C THR A 381 1.56 -12.62 -24.86
N ASP A 382 0.71 -11.80 -24.25
CA ASP A 382 -0.25 -12.26 -23.26
C ASP A 382 -1.11 -13.31 -23.99
N PRO A 383 -0.96 -14.61 -23.65
CA PRO A 383 -1.84 -15.61 -24.22
C PRO A 383 -3.19 -15.25 -23.62
N GLY A 384 -4.02 -14.58 -24.42
CA GLY A 384 -5.36 -14.18 -24.02
C GLY A 384 -6.00 -15.35 -23.29
N GLU A 385 -6.58 -15.04 -22.12
CA GLU A 385 -7.21 -16.01 -21.23
C GLU A 385 -7.76 -17.16 -22.06
N GLU A 386 -7.30 -18.39 -21.76
CA GLU A 386 -7.89 -19.59 -22.37
C GLU A 386 -9.40 -19.37 -22.37
N PRO A 387 -10.05 -19.38 -23.55
CA PRO A 387 -11.45 -19.01 -23.63
C PRO A 387 -12.18 -19.84 -22.58
N ALA A 388 -12.82 -19.14 -21.65
CA ALA A 388 -13.55 -19.75 -20.55
C ALA A 388 -14.32 -20.94 -21.12
N HIS A 389 -14.04 -22.13 -20.58
CA HIS A 389 -14.71 -23.36 -20.99
C HIS A 389 -16.20 -23.07 -21.07
N ASP A 390 -16.81 -23.30 -22.24
CA ASP A 390 -18.19 -22.89 -22.48
C ASP A 390 -19.06 -23.59 -21.43
N PRO A 391 -19.76 -22.89 -20.54
CA PRO A 391 -20.54 -23.54 -19.46
C PRO A 391 -21.63 -24.48 -20.02
N ALA A 392 -21.90 -24.44 -21.32
CA ALA A 392 -22.74 -25.43 -22.01
C ALA A 392 -22.15 -26.86 -22.00
N ASP A 393 -20.83 -27.00 -21.86
CA ASP A 393 -20.14 -28.31 -21.84
C ASP A 393 -20.11 -28.95 -20.44
N GLU A 394 -20.45 -28.21 -19.38
CA GLU A 394 -20.52 -28.73 -18.01
C GLU A 394 -21.91 -29.25 -17.64
N GLU A 395 -21.95 -30.46 -17.07
CA GLU A 395 -23.17 -31.07 -16.55
C GLU A 395 -23.70 -30.26 -15.35
N TYR A 396 -24.91 -29.70 -15.45
CA TYR A 396 -25.49 -28.87 -14.40
C TYR A 396 -25.85 -29.71 -13.16
N THR A 397 -25.04 -29.58 -12.11
CA THR A 397 -25.21 -30.26 -10.82
C THR A 397 -26.15 -29.53 -9.84
N GLY A 398 -26.65 -28.34 -10.21
CA GLY A 398 -27.50 -27.50 -9.37
C GLY A 398 -26.75 -26.70 -8.29
N PHE A 399 -25.46 -26.97 -8.09
CA PHE A 399 -24.62 -26.29 -7.12
C PHE A 399 -23.29 -25.88 -7.77
N ALA A 400 -23.01 -24.58 -7.78
CA ALA A 400 -21.68 -24.06 -8.11
C ALA A 400 -21.00 -23.66 -6.80
N ASP A 401 -19.81 -24.19 -6.53
CA ASP A 401 -19.04 -23.94 -5.30
C ASP A 401 -19.83 -24.15 -3.99
N GLY A 402 -20.80 -25.08 -3.99
CA GLY A 402 -21.63 -25.40 -2.82
C GLY A 402 -22.83 -24.46 -2.60
N PHE A 403 -23.06 -23.49 -3.49
CA PHE A 403 -24.23 -22.63 -3.46
C PHE A 403 -25.24 -23.01 -4.55
N PRO A 404 -26.55 -23.03 -4.24
CA PRO A 404 -27.58 -23.32 -5.24
C PRO A 404 -27.64 -22.17 -6.25
N VAL A 405 -27.39 -22.48 -7.52
CA VAL A 405 -27.43 -21.51 -8.64
C VAL A 405 -28.45 -21.97 -9.68
N PRO A 406 -29.25 -21.08 -10.27
CA PRO A 406 -30.17 -21.43 -11.35
C PRO A 406 -29.40 -21.84 -12.63
N PRO A 407 -29.98 -22.71 -13.50
CA PRO A 407 -29.32 -23.15 -14.73
C PRO A 407 -29.18 -22.00 -15.72
N LEU A 408 -28.05 -21.96 -16.41
CA LEU A 408 -27.83 -21.02 -17.51
C LEU A 408 -28.64 -21.44 -18.75
N PRO A 409 -28.94 -20.53 -19.69
CA PRO A 409 -29.68 -20.85 -20.91
C PRO A 409 -28.95 -21.94 -21.71
N GLY A 410 -29.59 -23.10 -21.90
CA GLY A 410 -29.02 -24.25 -22.62
C GLY A 410 -28.58 -25.43 -21.74
N GLN A 411 -28.51 -25.26 -20.42
CA GLN A 411 -28.19 -26.34 -19.49
C GLN A 411 -29.44 -27.11 -19.06
N ALA A 412 -29.39 -28.45 -19.12
CA ALA A 412 -30.41 -29.32 -18.58
C ALA A 412 -29.99 -29.83 -17.19
N PRO A 413 -30.87 -29.83 -16.18
CA PRO A 413 -30.49 -30.28 -14.86
C PRO A 413 -30.27 -31.80 -14.79
N VAL A 414 -29.20 -32.23 -14.12
CA VAL A 414 -28.98 -33.64 -13.81
C VAL A 414 -30.16 -34.15 -12.99
N ALA A 415 -30.76 -35.25 -13.43
CA ALA A 415 -31.91 -35.83 -12.76
C ALA A 415 -31.52 -36.24 -11.34
N SER A 416 -32.28 -35.78 -10.34
CA SER A 416 -32.01 -36.18 -8.96
C SER A 416 -32.06 -37.72 -8.83
N PRO A 417 -31.26 -38.35 -7.94
CA PRO A 417 -31.29 -39.81 -7.74
C PRO A 417 -32.68 -40.34 -7.36
N ARG A 418 -33.56 -39.48 -6.86
CA ARG A 418 -34.96 -39.80 -6.55
C ARG A 418 -35.84 -39.80 -7.80
N ALA A 419 -35.61 -38.88 -8.73
CA ALA A 419 -36.26 -38.83 -10.02
C ALA A 419 -35.84 -40.00 -10.92
N GLU A 420 -34.55 -40.38 -10.91
CA GLU A 420 -34.07 -41.57 -11.62
C GLU A 420 -34.70 -42.85 -11.09
N ARG A 421 -34.80 -43.01 -9.75
CA ARG A 421 -35.51 -44.15 -9.14
C ARG A 421 -36.99 -44.18 -9.49
N ALA A 422 -37.65 -43.02 -9.57
CA ALA A 422 -39.05 -42.94 -9.98
C ALA A 422 -39.25 -43.29 -11.46
N ALA A 423 -38.34 -42.84 -12.33
CA ALA A 423 -38.35 -43.18 -13.75
C ALA A 423 -38.06 -44.68 -13.99
N ALA A 424 -37.11 -45.25 -13.24
CA ALA A 424 -36.84 -46.69 -13.28
C ALA A 424 -38.02 -47.53 -12.77
N ALA A 425 -38.72 -47.07 -11.73
CA ALA A 425 -39.94 -47.71 -11.25
C ALA A 425 -41.09 -47.64 -12.27
N ALA A 426 -41.22 -46.51 -12.99
CA ALA A 426 -42.21 -46.35 -14.05
C ALA A 426 -41.90 -47.21 -15.31
N ALA A 427 -40.61 -47.42 -15.62
CA ALA A 427 -40.20 -48.27 -16.74
C ALA A 427 -40.42 -49.78 -16.46
N GLY A 428 -40.41 -50.20 -15.20
CA GLY A 428 -40.65 -51.59 -14.79
C GLY A 428 -42.10 -52.08 -14.97
N ASP A 429 -43.07 -51.18 -15.17
CA ASP A 429 -44.51 -51.50 -15.22
C ASP A 429 -45.05 -51.70 -16.66
N THR A 430 -44.17 -51.78 -17.66
CA THR A 430 -44.54 -51.98 -19.07
C THR A 430 -43.88 -53.24 -19.66
N SER A 431 -44.27 -54.41 -19.15
CA SER A 431 -44.17 -55.67 -19.91
C SER A 431 -45.58 -56.23 -20.14
N PRO A 432 -46.06 -56.35 -21.38
CA PRO A 432 -47.36 -56.97 -21.62
C PRO A 432 -47.27 -58.46 -21.31
N ALA A 433 -48.18 -58.91 -20.45
CA ALA A 433 -48.39 -60.33 -20.15
C ALA A 433 -48.67 -61.09 -21.46
N SER A 434 -47.85 -62.09 -21.78
CA SER A 434 -48.16 -63.09 -22.79
C SER A 434 -49.28 -64.01 -22.27
N PRO A 435 -50.32 -64.33 -23.06
CA PRO A 435 -51.33 -65.29 -22.64
C PRO A 435 -50.75 -66.70 -22.75
N HIS A 436 -50.64 -67.40 -21.62
CA HIS A 436 -50.34 -68.83 -21.60
C HIS A 436 -51.58 -69.61 -22.05
N GLU A 437 -51.38 -70.45 -23.07
CA GLU A 437 -52.32 -71.40 -23.65
C GLU A 437 -52.85 -72.41 -22.61
N GLU A 438 -54.15 -72.70 -22.73
CA GLU A 438 -54.85 -73.78 -22.06
C GLU A 438 -54.25 -75.14 -22.46
N GLY A 439 -53.84 -75.92 -21.46
CA GLY A 439 -53.41 -77.30 -21.66
C GLY A 439 -54.61 -78.23 -21.90
N SER A 440 -54.55 -78.98 -23.00
CA SER A 440 -55.35 -80.18 -23.25
C SER A 440 -54.52 -81.44 -22.95
N ASP A 441 -55.00 -82.22 -21.99
CA ASP A 441 -54.91 -83.68 -21.75
C ASP A 441 -53.74 -84.51 -22.33
N GLU A 442 -52.93 -85.08 -21.42
CA GLU A 442 -52.74 -86.54 -21.21
C GLU A 442 -52.02 -86.84 -19.88
#